data_AF-A0AAN6Y4Z7-F1
#
_entry.id   AF-A0AAN6Y4Z7-F1
#
_cell.length_a   1.000
_cell.length_b   1.000
_cell.length_c   1.000
_cell.angle_alpha   90.00
_cell.angle_beta   90.00
_cell.angle_gamma   90.00
#
_symmetry.space_group_name_H-M   'P 1'
#
loop_
_entity.id
_entity.type
_entity.pdbx_description
1 polymer ?
#
loop_
_entity_poly.entity_id
_entity_poly.type
_entity_poly.pdbx_seq_one_letter_code
_entity_poly.pdbx_strand_id
1 'polypeptide(L)'
;MPQSIALEGLTILDGGLPGASVVDFVFLHGLNGSPKGTWTYQNGNDDVPDGFFWPGQLLVDIPGCRVMTFGYNALFERALVQNTATINDIALTLVSQLIANRRGPDYVDRPLVLISHSLGGLVIKRALWNIHHDRSSGKTPTPRRIKEQNAIYDSVAGIVFMGTPHSGSHVTNAARVKVLKAIARATFTKVPENLINALSAHSFELQELSRNFENTTIFSQHIIEICTYYETKTQKFLGEEVVPLEMTVLHYQNERTEPIPNEHTKMIKFESANDNLYKSVCDRLKEMATDGIEARTARQVTYRILQVPGTVHRVEASRFLSTCGDSVLGQSSNIRVHSLASRVGQAPSSKIATVTFVQVPRILLEHRKSKQRHWSIPFEHEGCHKAITVDVQGTFHGFTFLNDVQPDEHCLDIIALPSLGYDPFRSWQDMAASDASMWLRDQLPELVPGSQVALYGYDIDFESQ
;
A
#
# COMPACT_ATOMS: atom_id res chain seq x y z
N MET A 1 -11.13 10.79 27.60
CA MET A 1 -12.46 11.11 27.01
C MET A 1 -12.34 10.87 25.52
N PRO A 2 -13.25 10.12 24.87
CA PRO A 2 -13.18 9.96 23.43
C PRO A 2 -13.26 11.35 22.78
N GLN A 3 -12.30 11.67 21.89
CA GLN A 3 -12.33 12.94 21.16
C GLN A 3 -13.65 13.03 20.39
N SER A 4 -14.30 14.19 20.45
CA SER A 4 -15.45 14.48 19.60
C SER A 4 -15.04 14.35 18.13
N ILE A 5 -15.73 13.50 17.38
CA ILE A 5 -15.43 13.29 15.96
C ILE A 5 -15.86 14.52 15.17
N ALA A 6 -14.89 15.19 14.52
CA ALA A 6 -15.16 16.38 13.73
C ALA A 6 -15.97 16.04 12.47
N LEU A 7 -16.85 16.96 12.05
CA LEU A 7 -17.63 16.83 10.82
C LEU A 7 -16.81 17.06 9.55
N GLU A 8 -15.72 17.84 9.65
CA GLU A 8 -14.80 18.13 8.55
C GLU A 8 -13.36 17.89 8.98
N GLY A 9 -12.55 17.41 8.04
CA GLY A 9 -11.16 17.04 8.26
C GLY A 9 -10.98 15.65 8.89
N LEU A 10 -9.72 15.32 9.14
CA LEU A 10 -9.25 14.05 9.66
C LEU A 10 -9.29 14.09 11.19
N THR A 11 -10.11 13.23 11.78
CA THR A 11 -10.14 13.00 13.24
C THR A 11 -9.43 11.69 13.54
N ILE A 12 -8.51 11.69 14.49
CA ILE A 12 -7.88 10.48 15.03
C ILE A 12 -8.71 10.03 16.23
N LEU A 13 -9.20 8.78 16.23
CA LEU A 13 -10.05 8.27 17.32
C LEU A 13 -9.25 7.85 18.55
N ASP A 14 -8.06 7.27 18.32
CA ASP A 14 -7.02 7.05 19.32
C ASP A 14 -5.67 6.90 18.63
N GLY A 15 -4.60 7.40 19.27
CA GLY A 15 -3.25 7.40 18.74
C GLY A 15 -2.52 6.15 19.21
N GLY A 16 -2.19 5.24 18.29
CA GLY A 16 -1.41 4.03 18.61
C GLY A 16 -0.23 4.36 19.53
N LEU A 17 -0.06 3.59 20.62
CA LEU A 17 0.99 3.83 21.60
C LEU A 17 2.36 3.95 20.89
N PRO A 18 3.19 4.95 21.26
CA PRO A 18 4.56 5.04 20.78
C PRO A 18 5.28 3.71 21.05
N GLY A 19 5.87 3.11 20.00
CA GLY A 19 6.59 1.84 20.10
C GLY A 19 5.75 0.56 19.89
N ALA A 20 4.43 0.64 19.75
CA ALA A 20 3.55 -0.53 19.53
C ALA A 20 2.61 -0.35 18.32
N SER A 21 3.12 0.24 17.23
CA SER A 21 2.30 0.76 16.14
C SER A 21 2.39 -0.10 14.88
N VAL A 22 1.27 -0.73 14.50
CA VAL A 22 1.24 -1.79 13.47
C VAL A 22 0.55 -1.38 12.16
N VAL A 23 -0.50 -0.54 12.18
CA VAL A 23 -1.26 -0.13 10.97
C VAL A 23 -2.08 1.15 11.20
N ASP A 24 -2.39 1.91 10.15
CA ASP A 24 -3.36 3.01 10.11
C ASP A 24 -4.60 2.63 9.29
N PHE A 25 -5.79 2.85 9.84
CA PHE A 25 -7.07 2.71 9.15
C PHE A 25 -7.71 4.08 8.94
N VAL A 26 -8.14 4.40 7.71
CA VAL A 26 -8.78 5.69 7.40
C VAL A 26 -10.13 5.47 6.75
N PHE A 27 -11.17 5.99 7.40
CA PHE A 27 -12.58 5.84 7.02
C PHE A 27 -13.12 7.06 6.29
N LEU A 28 -13.70 6.85 5.11
CA LEU A 28 -14.33 7.90 4.30
C LEU A 28 -15.82 7.60 4.09
N HIS A 29 -16.67 8.52 4.52
CA HIS A 29 -18.11 8.40 4.32
C HIS A 29 -18.55 8.76 2.89
N GLY A 30 -19.74 8.31 2.51
CA GLY A 30 -20.35 8.62 1.20
C GLY A 30 -21.21 9.89 1.19
N LEU A 31 -22.00 10.00 0.12
CA LEU A 31 -23.02 11.04 -0.11
C LEU A 31 -23.97 11.16 1.09
N ASN A 32 -24.22 12.39 1.56
CA ASN A 32 -25.09 12.68 2.72
C ASN A 32 -24.69 11.93 4.02
N GLY A 33 -23.45 11.43 4.08
CA GLY A 33 -22.91 10.73 5.24
C GLY A 33 -22.23 11.67 6.24
N SER A 34 -21.76 11.11 7.34
CA SER A 34 -20.90 11.82 8.30
C SER A 34 -19.83 10.87 8.88
N PRO A 35 -18.70 11.41 9.37
CA PRO A 35 -17.59 10.60 9.90
C PRO A 35 -17.95 9.62 11.01
N LYS A 36 -18.94 9.95 11.86
CA LYS A 36 -19.46 9.03 12.90
C LYS A 36 -20.71 8.29 12.41
N GLY A 37 -21.70 9.02 11.92
CA GLY A 37 -23.05 8.48 11.68
C GLY A 37 -23.14 7.48 10.53
N THR A 38 -22.25 7.56 9.55
CA THR A 38 -22.16 6.55 8.48
C THR A 38 -21.90 5.19 9.11
N TRP A 39 -20.86 5.06 9.92
CA TRP A 39 -20.38 3.79 10.47
C TRP A 39 -21.01 3.38 11.79
N THR A 40 -22.11 4.02 12.19
CA THR A 40 -22.81 3.73 13.44
C THR A 40 -24.14 3.05 13.16
N TYR A 41 -24.32 1.86 13.71
CA TYR A 41 -25.64 1.26 13.87
C TYR A 41 -26.29 1.83 15.12
N GLN A 42 -27.46 2.46 14.95
CA GLN A 42 -28.28 2.89 16.08
C GLN A 42 -29.39 1.87 16.24
N ASN A 43 -29.44 1.21 17.40
CA ASN A 43 -30.60 0.43 17.75
C ASN A 43 -31.69 1.43 18.18
N GLY A 44 -32.91 1.32 17.68
CA GLY A 44 -34.00 2.24 18.00
C GLY A 44 -34.51 2.17 19.45
N ASN A 45 -33.75 1.53 20.34
CA ASN A 45 -34.01 1.43 21.78
C ASN A 45 -33.15 2.46 22.53
N ASP A 46 -33.80 3.20 23.43
CA ASP A 46 -33.20 4.27 24.25
C ASP A 46 -32.11 3.78 25.23
N ASP A 47 -31.93 2.45 25.38
CA ASP A 47 -31.00 1.83 26.33
C ASP A 47 -29.52 1.86 25.90
N VAL A 48 -29.21 2.12 24.61
CA VAL A 48 -27.82 2.29 24.12
C VAL A 48 -27.72 3.61 23.35
N PRO A 49 -27.53 4.75 24.03
CA PRO A 49 -27.65 6.09 23.44
C PRO A 49 -26.70 6.36 22.26
N ASP A 50 -25.55 5.68 22.22
CA ASP A 50 -24.49 5.92 21.24
C ASP A 50 -24.47 4.93 20.06
N GLY A 51 -25.23 3.83 20.12
CA GLY A 51 -25.20 2.76 19.12
C GLY A 51 -23.86 1.99 19.04
N PHE A 52 -23.69 1.15 18.01
CA PHE A 52 -22.44 0.44 17.72
C PHE A 52 -21.65 1.17 16.63
N PHE A 53 -20.60 1.88 17.05
CA PHE A 53 -19.64 2.54 16.16
C PHE A 53 -18.41 1.66 15.94
N TRP A 54 -18.47 0.85 14.88
CA TRP A 54 -17.48 -0.20 14.65
C TRP A 54 -16.05 0.26 14.31
N PRO A 55 -15.79 1.46 13.74
CA PRO A 55 -14.43 1.98 13.64
C PRO A 55 -13.77 2.16 15.02
N GLY A 56 -14.53 2.53 16.04
CA GLY A 56 -14.03 2.58 17.42
C GLY A 56 -13.73 1.20 17.99
N GLN A 57 -14.53 0.18 17.65
CA GLN A 57 -14.31 -1.21 18.08
C GLN A 57 -12.99 -1.80 17.54
N LEU A 58 -12.52 -1.37 16.37
CA LEU A 58 -11.24 -1.83 15.81
C LEU A 58 -10.04 -1.55 16.72
N LEU A 59 -10.10 -0.53 17.59
CA LEU A 59 -9.05 -0.25 18.56
C LEU A 59 -8.88 -1.38 19.59
N VAL A 60 -9.97 -2.10 19.89
CA VAL A 60 -9.98 -3.26 20.77
C VAL A 60 -9.61 -4.51 20.00
N ASP A 61 -10.20 -4.70 18.81
CA ASP A 61 -10.04 -5.93 18.02
C ASP A 61 -8.67 -6.03 17.33
N ILE A 62 -8.00 -4.89 17.11
CA ILE A 62 -6.68 -4.77 16.50
C ILE A 62 -5.81 -3.86 17.39
N PRO A 63 -5.26 -4.40 18.51
CA PRO A 63 -4.44 -3.63 19.43
C PRO A 63 -3.25 -2.95 18.74
N GLY A 64 -3.03 -1.67 19.02
CA GLY A 64 -1.94 -0.88 18.44
C GLY A 64 -2.21 -0.31 17.04
N CYS A 65 -3.40 -0.55 16.48
CA CYS A 65 -3.83 0.18 15.28
C CYS A 65 -4.11 1.66 15.59
N ARG A 66 -4.12 2.49 14.55
CA ARG A 66 -4.59 3.87 14.62
C ARG A 66 -5.77 4.03 13.69
N VAL A 67 -6.90 4.46 14.22
CA VAL A 67 -8.12 4.64 13.43
C VAL A 67 -8.39 6.12 13.24
N MET A 68 -8.66 6.51 11.99
CA MET A 68 -9.00 7.86 11.60
C MET A 68 -10.29 7.88 10.81
N THR A 69 -11.08 8.92 10.98
CA THR A 69 -12.25 9.21 10.15
C THR A 69 -12.04 10.53 9.44
N PHE A 70 -12.30 10.58 8.14
CA PHE A 70 -12.20 11.80 7.35
C PHE A 70 -13.59 12.34 7.03
N GLY A 71 -13.86 13.55 7.51
CA GLY A 71 -15.07 14.30 7.24
C GLY A 71 -14.91 15.32 6.14
N TYR A 72 -15.94 15.46 5.33
CA TYR A 72 -16.04 16.50 4.33
C TYR A 72 -17.52 16.77 4.01
N ASN A 73 -17.80 17.94 3.46
CA ASN A 73 -19.14 18.22 2.99
C ASN A 73 -19.48 17.34 1.78
N ALA A 74 -20.22 16.25 2.02
CA ALA A 74 -20.66 15.30 1.00
C ALA A 74 -21.96 15.73 0.30
N LEU A 75 -22.54 16.89 0.65
CA LEU A 75 -23.67 17.46 -0.08
C LEU A 75 -23.15 18.15 -1.35
N PHE A 76 -23.22 17.45 -2.49
CA PHE A 76 -22.88 18.03 -3.81
C PHE A 76 -23.84 19.15 -4.24
N GLU A 77 -24.81 19.54 -3.40
CA GLU A 77 -25.76 20.65 -3.63
C GLU A 77 -25.06 21.98 -3.98
N ARG A 78 -23.85 22.21 -3.47
CA ARG A 78 -23.14 23.50 -3.64
C ARG A 78 -22.30 23.59 -4.91
N ALA A 79 -22.06 22.48 -5.61
CA ALA A 79 -21.22 22.42 -6.80
C ALA A 79 -21.82 23.17 -8.02
N LEU A 80 -23.12 23.49 -8.01
CA LEU A 80 -23.79 24.18 -9.12
C LEU A 80 -24.09 25.65 -8.87
N VAL A 81 -23.79 26.21 -7.68
CA VAL A 81 -24.19 27.59 -7.36
C VAL A 81 -23.03 28.47 -6.87
N GLN A 82 -22.00 27.93 -6.20
CA GLN A 82 -20.83 28.71 -5.77
C GLN A 82 -19.59 27.82 -5.66
N ASN A 83 -18.43 28.28 -6.17
CA ASN A 83 -17.10 27.67 -6.04
C ASN A 83 -16.88 26.95 -4.71
N THR A 84 -17.17 25.64 -4.66
CA THR A 84 -17.03 24.78 -3.48
C THR A 84 -16.43 23.44 -3.89
N ALA A 85 -15.70 22.83 -2.97
CA ALA A 85 -14.72 21.76 -3.17
C ALA A 85 -15.21 20.61 -4.09
N THR A 86 -14.54 20.45 -5.22
CA THR A 86 -14.68 19.30 -6.13
C THR A 86 -14.21 18.01 -5.45
N ILE A 87 -14.51 16.83 -6.03
CA ILE A 87 -13.89 15.54 -5.61
C ILE A 87 -12.35 15.67 -5.55
N ASN A 88 -11.78 16.47 -6.46
CA ASN A 88 -10.37 16.77 -6.49
C ASN A 88 -9.92 17.58 -5.26
N ASP A 89 -10.65 18.61 -4.85
CA ASP A 89 -10.31 19.43 -3.68
C ASP A 89 -10.42 18.63 -2.38
N ILE A 90 -11.44 17.77 -2.27
CA ILE A 90 -11.58 16.83 -1.14
C ILE A 90 -10.39 15.86 -1.11
N ALA A 91 -10.02 15.29 -2.26
CA ALA A 91 -8.87 14.39 -2.37
C ALA A 91 -7.53 15.09 -2.01
N LEU A 92 -7.32 16.33 -2.47
CA LEU A 92 -6.14 17.14 -2.12
C LEU A 92 -6.09 17.45 -0.62
N THR A 93 -7.24 17.72 -0.01
CA THR A 93 -7.37 17.97 1.43
C THR A 93 -7.05 16.70 2.23
N LEU A 94 -7.62 15.55 1.84
CA LEU A 94 -7.34 14.25 2.43
C LEU A 94 -5.83 13.96 2.43
N VAL A 95 -5.17 14.05 1.26
CA VAL A 95 -3.73 13.78 1.14
C VAL A 95 -2.93 14.74 2.01
N SER A 96 -3.27 16.03 2.01
CA SER A 96 -2.54 17.03 2.80
C SER A 96 -2.65 16.77 4.31
N GLN A 97 -3.81 16.34 4.79
CA GLN A 97 -4.02 16.00 6.20
C GLN A 97 -3.40 14.65 6.58
N LEU A 98 -3.41 13.66 5.67
CA LEU A 98 -2.67 12.40 5.87
C LEU A 98 -1.17 12.66 5.99
N ILE A 99 -0.60 13.49 5.11
CA ILE A 99 0.80 13.91 5.20
C ILE A 99 1.07 14.55 6.56
N ALA A 100 0.26 15.51 6.99
CA ALA A 100 0.46 16.20 8.26
C ALA A 100 0.41 15.26 9.48
N ASN A 101 -0.53 14.31 9.50
CA ASN A 101 -0.73 13.35 10.61
C ASN A 101 0.20 12.13 10.56
N ARG A 102 0.98 12.01 9.48
CA ARG A 102 2.00 10.95 9.30
C ARG A 102 3.42 11.52 9.21
N ARG A 103 3.63 12.74 9.72
CA ARG A 103 4.98 13.32 9.90
C ARG A 103 5.68 12.67 11.09
N GLY A 104 6.96 12.37 10.92
CA GLY A 104 7.82 11.83 11.98
C GLY A 104 8.20 10.36 11.75
N PRO A 105 9.34 9.92 12.32
CA PRO A 105 9.91 8.59 12.05
C PRO A 105 8.96 7.45 12.41
N ASP A 106 8.08 7.64 13.40
CA ASP A 106 7.17 6.61 13.89
C ASP A 106 5.95 6.34 12.96
N TYR A 107 5.71 7.21 11.98
CA TYR A 107 4.47 7.19 11.18
C TYR A 107 4.67 7.10 9.67
N VAL A 108 5.84 7.48 9.15
CA VAL A 108 6.06 7.65 7.70
C VAL A 108 5.81 6.35 6.94
N ASP A 109 6.21 5.21 7.49
CA ASP A 109 6.13 3.90 6.81
C ASP A 109 5.03 2.96 7.34
N ARG A 110 4.14 3.44 8.23
CA ARG A 110 3.08 2.58 8.78
C ARG A 110 2.15 2.12 7.66
N PRO A 111 1.78 0.83 7.57
CA PRO A 111 0.80 0.37 6.60
C PRO A 111 -0.49 1.18 6.70
N LEU A 112 -1.05 1.57 5.56
CA LEU A 112 -2.23 2.41 5.46
C LEU A 112 -3.33 1.63 4.74
N VAL A 113 -4.44 1.39 5.42
CA VAL A 113 -5.63 0.76 4.84
C VAL A 113 -6.71 1.83 4.72
N LEU A 114 -7.24 2.01 3.50
CA LEU A 114 -8.26 3.00 3.21
C LEU A 114 -9.63 2.31 3.09
N ILE A 115 -10.59 2.72 3.91
CA ILE A 115 -11.95 2.17 3.93
C ILE A 115 -12.91 3.26 3.47
N SER A 116 -13.78 2.95 2.52
CA SER A 116 -14.76 3.89 2.02
C SER A 116 -16.13 3.30 1.84
N HIS A 117 -17.13 4.16 2.02
CA HIS A 117 -18.50 3.88 1.64
C HIS A 117 -18.91 4.73 0.44
N SER A 118 -19.56 4.11 -0.54
CA SER A 118 -20.20 4.80 -1.67
C SER A 118 -19.25 5.80 -2.37
N LEU A 119 -19.67 7.05 -2.57
CA LEU A 119 -18.85 8.09 -3.23
C LEU A 119 -17.52 8.41 -2.52
N GLY A 120 -17.33 8.00 -1.25
CA GLY A 120 -16.04 8.12 -0.57
C GLY A 120 -14.92 7.35 -1.28
N GLY A 121 -15.25 6.26 -1.98
CA GLY A 121 -14.27 5.49 -2.74
C GLY A 121 -13.75 6.25 -3.97
N LEU A 122 -14.55 7.16 -4.53
CA LEU A 122 -14.12 8.03 -5.64
C LEU A 122 -13.12 9.08 -5.15
N VAL A 123 -13.26 9.57 -3.92
CA VAL A 123 -12.27 10.46 -3.29
C VAL A 123 -10.94 9.74 -3.13
N ILE A 124 -10.93 8.49 -2.64
CA ILE A 124 -9.71 7.66 -2.56
C ILE A 124 -9.07 7.51 -3.94
N LYS A 125 -9.84 7.11 -4.96
CA LYS A 125 -9.33 6.92 -6.32
C LYS A 125 -8.67 8.20 -6.85
N ARG A 126 -9.31 9.36 -6.65
CA ARG A 126 -8.79 10.66 -7.09
C ARG A 126 -7.51 11.03 -6.35
N ALA A 127 -7.45 10.79 -5.04
CA ALA A 127 -6.26 11.05 -4.23
C ALA A 127 -5.05 10.23 -4.73
N LEU A 128 -5.24 8.93 -4.94
CA LEU A 128 -4.18 8.03 -5.40
C LEU A 128 -3.75 8.33 -6.84
N TRP A 129 -4.70 8.64 -7.73
CA TRP A 129 -4.39 9.09 -9.08
C TRP A 129 -3.56 10.38 -9.09
N ASN A 130 -3.95 11.39 -8.30
CA ASN A 130 -3.23 12.66 -8.25
C ASN A 130 -1.77 12.46 -7.82
N ILE A 131 -1.52 11.63 -6.79
CA ILE A 131 -0.15 11.32 -6.36
C ILE A 131 0.62 10.58 -7.46
N HIS A 132 0.00 9.58 -8.10
CA HIS A 132 0.63 8.83 -9.19
C HIS A 132 0.97 9.74 -10.39
N HIS A 133 0.05 10.63 -10.77
CA HIS A 133 0.24 11.59 -11.85
C HIS A 133 1.36 12.59 -11.54
N ASP A 134 1.41 13.10 -10.31
CA ASP A 134 2.48 13.98 -9.82
C ASP A 134 3.85 13.29 -9.90
N ARG A 135 3.92 12.01 -9.49
CA ARG A 135 5.14 11.17 -9.56
C ARG A 135 5.66 11.01 -10.98
N SER A 136 4.78 10.86 -11.96
CA SER A 136 5.14 10.59 -13.37
C SER A 136 5.33 11.84 -14.23
N SER A 137 4.64 12.94 -13.91
CA SER A 137 4.62 14.15 -14.75
C SER A 137 5.74 15.15 -14.44
N GLY A 138 6.37 15.07 -13.26
CA GLY A 138 7.40 16.01 -12.83
C GLY A 138 6.91 17.45 -12.60
N LYS A 139 5.59 17.69 -12.61
CA LYS A 139 4.96 19.03 -12.55
C LYS A 139 4.75 19.58 -11.14
N THR A 140 5.10 18.83 -10.10
CA THR A 140 4.86 19.24 -8.71
C THR A 140 5.89 20.29 -8.26
N PRO A 141 5.47 21.36 -7.56
CA PRO A 141 6.31 22.54 -7.34
C PRO A 141 7.55 22.35 -6.44
N THR A 142 7.66 21.26 -5.66
CA THR A 142 8.86 21.01 -4.84
C THR A 142 9.20 19.52 -4.71
N PRO A 143 10.50 19.14 -4.69
CA PRO A 143 10.94 17.77 -4.43
C PRO A 143 10.45 17.20 -3.09
N ARG A 144 10.30 18.07 -2.08
CA ARG A 144 9.80 17.69 -0.76
C ARG A 144 8.36 17.20 -0.81
N ARG A 145 7.47 17.91 -1.51
CA ARG A 145 6.05 17.54 -1.60
C ARG A 145 5.87 16.20 -2.31
N ILE A 146 6.65 15.94 -3.37
CA ILE A 146 6.66 14.64 -4.06
C ILE A 146 7.05 13.52 -3.10
N LYS A 147 8.11 13.72 -2.30
CA LYS A 147 8.54 12.72 -1.31
C LYS A 147 7.44 12.44 -0.26
N GLU A 148 6.81 13.48 0.26
CA GLU A 148 5.72 13.35 1.24
C GLU A 148 4.49 12.65 0.64
N GLN A 149 4.10 12.96 -0.60
CA GLN A 149 3.01 12.29 -1.31
C GLN A 149 3.33 10.81 -1.59
N ASN A 150 4.54 10.53 -2.08
CA ASN A 150 4.99 9.16 -2.35
C ASN A 150 5.01 8.32 -1.07
N ALA A 151 5.39 8.88 0.08
CA ALA A 151 5.32 8.16 1.35
C ALA A 151 3.89 7.71 1.69
N ILE A 152 2.87 8.52 1.41
CA ILE A 152 1.46 8.12 1.56
C ILE A 152 1.10 7.00 0.58
N TYR A 153 1.41 7.21 -0.71
CA TYR A 153 1.07 6.27 -1.77
C TYR A 153 1.71 4.89 -1.56
N ASP A 154 3.01 4.88 -1.26
CA ASP A 154 3.76 3.65 -1.03
C ASP A 154 3.34 2.98 0.29
N SER A 155 2.80 3.72 1.27
CA SER A 155 2.29 3.14 2.52
C SER A 155 0.94 2.43 2.37
N VAL A 156 0.21 2.62 1.26
CA VAL A 156 -1.08 1.95 1.05
C VAL A 156 -0.87 0.45 1.01
N ALA A 157 -1.50 -0.27 1.95
CA ALA A 157 -1.42 -1.72 2.10
C ALA A 157 -2.70 -2.43 1.63
N GLY A 158 -3.82 -1.73 1.62
CA GLY A 158 -5.10 -2.27 1.17
C GLY A 158 -6.16 -1.19 1.00
N ILE A 159 -7.18 -1.49 0.19
CA ILE A 159 -8.35 -0.63 0.02
C ILE A 159 -9.62 -1.46 0.19
N VAL A 160 -10.57 -0.93 0.96
CA VAL A 160 -11.91 -1.51 1.11
C VAL A 160 -12.94 -0.55 0.54
N PHE A 161 -13.62 -0.99 -0.51
CA PHE A 161 -14.74 -0.29 -1.13
C PHE A 161 -16.05 -0.94 -0.70
N MET A 162 -16.92 -0.20 -0.02
CA MET A 162 -18.25 -0.68 0.38
C MET A 162 -19.31 0.07 -0.42
N GLY A 163 -19.93 -0.60 -1.39
CA GLY A 163 -20.95 -0.02 -2.27
C GLY A 163 -20.42 1.12 -3.17
N THR A 164 -19.13 1.13 -3.52
CA THR A 164 -18.58 2.19 -4.37
C THR A 164 -18.94 1.94 -5.84
N PRO A 165 -19.51 2.93 -6.57
CA PRO A 165 -19.76 2.80 -8.00
C PRO A 165 -18.45 2.98 -8.78
N HIS A 166 -17.84 1.89 -9.22
CA HIS A 166 -16.55 1.86 -9.90
C HIS A 166 -16.59 2.07 -11.41
N SER A 167 -17.75 1.97 -12.06
CA SER A 167 -18.07 2.64 -13.34
C SER A 167 -16.93 2.78 -14.38
N GLY A 168 -16.28 1.67 -14.75
CA GLY A 168 -15.19 1.63 -15.73
C GLY A 168 -15.58 2.01 -17.17
N SER A 169 -14.64 1.89 -18.10
CA SER A 169 -14.87 2.21 -19.53
C SER A 169 -16.00 1.41 -20.18
N HIS A 170 -16.25 0.19 -19.68
CA HIS A 170 -17.24 -0.76 -20.20
C HIS A 170 -18.70 -0.41 -19.82
N VAL A 171 -18.92 0.58 -18.95
CA VAL A 171 -20.26 0.96 -18.45
C VAL A 171 -20.81 2.19 -19.20
N THR A 172 -22.02 2.06 -19.74
CA THR A 172 -22.70 3.16 -20.47
C THR A 172 -22.96 4.36 -19.56
N ASN A 173 -23.01 5.56 -20.15
CA ASN A 173 -23.29 6.79 -19.39
C ASN A 173 -24.68 6.76 -18.75
N ALA A 174 -25.68 6.25 -19.47
CA ALA A 174 -27.03 6.13 -18.95
C ALA A 174 -27.11 5.24 -17.70
N ALA A 175 -26.39 4.11 -17.71
CA ALA A 175 -26.36 3.18 -16.59
C ALA A 175 -25.62 3.78 -15.36
N ARG A 176 -24.53 4.53 -15.59
CA ARG A 176 -23.85 5.30 -14.52
C ARG A 176 -24.78 6.31 -13.86
N VAL A 177 -25.43 7.14 -14.67
CA VAL A 177 -26.38 8.16 -14.17
C VAL A 177 -27.52 7.51 -13.39
N LYS A 178 -28.00 6.34 -13.84
CA LYS A 178 -29.02 5.56 -13.12
C LYS A 178 -28.56 5.17 -11.71
N VAL A 179 -27.35 4.63 -11.59
CA VAL A 179 -26.77 4.25 -10.29
C VAL A 179 -26.59 5.46 -9.37
N LEU A 180 -26.03 6.56 -9.87
CA LEU A 180 -25.84 7.77 -9.07
C LEU A 180 -27.18 8.33 -8.55
N LYS A 181 -28.24 8.28 -9.38
CA LYS A 181 -29.60 8.64 -8.97
C LYS A 181 -30.14 7.69 -7.90
N ALA A 182 -29.88 6.39 -8.01
CA ALA A 182 -30.31 5.41 -7.02
C ALA A 182 -29.62 5.62 -5.66
N ILE A 183 -28.30 5.88 -5.66
CA ILE A 183 -27.54 6.24 -4.45
C ILE A 183 -28.09 7.51 -3.82
N ALA A 184 -28.37 8.56 -4.62
CA ALA A 184 -28.98 9.79 -4.10
C ALA A 184 -30.36 9.53 -3.46
N ARG A 185 -31.20 8.69 -4.07
CA ARG A 185 -32.50 8.31 -3.49
C ARG A 185 -32.38 7.47 -2.24
N ALA A 186 -31.39 6.59 -2.14
CA ALA A 186 -31.17 5.75 -0.96
C ALA A 186 -30.63 6.53 0.24
N THR A 187 -29.92 7.64 -0.01
CA THR A 187 -29.23 8.43 1.02
C THR A 187 -30.02 9.64 1.51
N PHE A 188 -30.98 10.14 0.72
CA PHE A 188 -31.81 11.29 1.09
C PHE A 188 -33.28 10.88 1.30
N THR A 189 -33.91 11.40 2.34
CA THR A 189 -35.37 11.32 2.54
C THR A 189 -36.12 12.11 1.46
N LYS A 190 -35.56 13.26 1.04
CA LYS A 190 -36.01 14.07 -0.10
C LYS A 190 -34.77 14.49 -0.90
N VAL A 191 -34.65 13.97 -2.12
CA VAL A 191 -33.50 14.26 -2.98
C VAL A 191 -33.57 15.71 -3.50
N PRO A 192 -32.51 16.51 -3.35
CA PRO A 192 -32.42 17.84 -3.96
C PRO A 192 -32.41 17.76 -5.50
N GLU A 193 -33.19 18.60 -6.20
CA GLU A 193 -33.31 18.53 -7.66
C GLU A 193 -31.99 18.83 -8.38
N ASN A 194 -31.22 19.79 -7.87
CA ASN A 194 -29.89 20.15 -8.37
C ASN A 194 -28.86 19.03 -8.18
N LEU A 195 -28.98 18.21 -7.13
CA LEU A 195 -28.05 17.11 -6.86
C LEU A 195 -28.08 16.06 -7.98
N ILE A 196 -29.28 15.67 -8.42
CA ILE A 196 -29.43 14.69 -9.50
C ILE A 196 -28.78 15.21 -10.79
N ASN A 197 -28.97 16.50 -11.09
CA ASN A 197 -28.40 17.13 -12.28
C ASN A 197 -26.87 17.22 -12.17
N ALA A 198 -26.32 17.58 -11.01
CA ALA A 198 -24.88 17.62 -10.77
C ALA A 198 -24.24 16.23 -10.93
N LEU A 199 -24.81 15.21 -10.29
CA LEU A 199 -24.34 13.83 -10.41
C LEU A 199 -24.39 13.33 -11.85
N SER A 200 -25.40 13.75 -12.61
CA SER A 200 -25.52 13.41 -14.03
C SER A 200 -24.49 14.14 -14.89
N ALA A 201 -24.21 15.41 -14.60
CA ALA A 201 -23.23 16.21 -15.32
C ALA A 201 -21.80 15.70 -15.12
N HIS A 202 -21.47 15.26 -13.90
CA HIS A 202 -20.13 14.77 -13.55
C HIS A 202 -19.88 13.30 -13.87
N SER A 203 -20.83 12.61 -14.51
CA SER A 203 -20.72 11.17 -14.77
C SER A 203 -19.58 10.82 -15.73
N PHE A 204 -19.17 11.77 -16.59
CA PHE A 204 -18.02 11.62 -17.48
C PHE A 204 -16.70 11.72 -16.71
N GLU A 205 -16.55 12.71 -15.85
CA GLU A 205 -15.36 12.90 -15.01
C GLU A 205 -15.18 11.74 -14.03
N LEU A 206 -16.28 11.13 -13.56
CA LEU A 206 -16.24 9.91 -12.75
C LEU A 206 -15.77 8.70 -13.56
N GLN A 207 -16.19 8.57 -14.82
CA GLN A 207 -15.69 7.52 -15.70
C GLN A 207 -14.20 7.70 -15.99
N GLU A 208 -13.79 8.93 -16.29
CA GLU A 208 -12.39 9.26 -16.52
C GLU A 208 -11.55 8.96 -15.27
N LEU A 209 -12.05 9.30 -14.09
CA LEU A 209 -11.40 8.99 -12.83
C LEU A 209 -11.22 7.48 -12.63
N SER A 210 -12.23 6.66 -12.92
CA SER A 210 -12.09 5.20 -12.82
C SER A 210 -11.01 4.66 -13.76
N ARG A 211 -11.00 5.11 -15.02
CA ARG A 211 -9.94 4.72 -15.99
C ARG A 211 -8.56 5.18 -15.53
N ASN A 212 -8.45 6.40 -15.00
CA ASN A 212 -7.20 6.94 -14.51
C ASN A 212 -6.68 6.16 -13.29
N PHE A 213 -7.57 5.74 -12.39
CA PHE A 213 -7.20 4.87 -11.28
C PHE A 213 -6.64 3.52 -11.76
N GLU A 214 -7.23 2.92 -12.80
CA GLU A 214 -6.74 1.68 -13.43
C GLU A 214 -5.31 1.81 -13.98
N ASN A 215 -4.91 3.03 -14.39
CA ASN A 215 -3.56 3.33 -14.89
C ASN A 215 -2.52 3.55 -13.77
N THR A 216 -2.93 3.58 -12.50
CA THR A 216 -1.97 3.73 -11.40
C THR A 216 -1.12 2.47 -11.22
N THR A 217 0.08 2.59 -10.64
CA THR A 217 0.91 1.40 -10.35
C THR A 217 0.24 0.46 -9.35
N ILE A 218 -0.47 1.00 -8.33
CA ILE A 218 -1.27 0.20 -7.38
C ILE A 218 -2.21 -0.77 -8.10
N PHE A 219 -2.87 -0.28 -9.15
CA PHE A 219 -3.83 -1.05 -9.93
C PHE A 219 -3.16 -1.92 -11.00
N SER A 220 -2.29 -1.35 -11.83
CA SER A 220 -1.67 -2.05 -12.96
C SER A 220 -0.66 -3.13 -12.56
N GLN A 221 -0.03 -3.02 -11.38
CA GLN A 221 0.95 -3.99 -10.88
C GLN A 221 0.40 -4.90 -9.78
N HIS A 222 -0.90 -4.82 -9.50
CA HIS A 222 -1.57 -5.67 -8.50
C HIS A 222 -0.85 -5.66 -7.14
N ILE A 223 -0.53 -4.45 -6.65
CA ILE A 223 0.38 -4.24 -5.51
C ILE A 223 -0.27 -4.61 -4.17
N ILE A 224 -1.55 -4.32 -4.03
CA ILE A 224 -2.28 -4.42 -2.77
C ILE A 224 -3.49 -5.33 -2.93
N GLU A 225 -4.11 -5.70 -1.82
CA GLU A 225 -5.45 -6.25 -1.86
C GLU A 225 -6.48 -5.13 -2.00
N ILE A 226 -7.48 -5.34 -2.86
CA ILE A 226 -8.68 -4.51 -2.90
C ILE A 226 -9.89 -5.38 -2.55
N CYS A 227 -10.62 -5.02 -1.50
CA CYS A 227 -11.87 -5.67 -1.13
C CYS A 227 -13.06 -4.81 -1.55
N THR A 228 -13.94 -5.40 -2.35
CA THR A 228 -15.16 -4.78 -2.86
C THR A 228 -16.35 -5.47 -2.22
N TYR A 229 -17.02 -4.79 -1.31
CA TYR A 229 -18.31 -5.22 -0.76
C TYR A 229 -19.46 -4.59 -1.54
N TYR A 230 -20.45 -5.38 -1.93
CA TYR A 230 -21.62 -4.90 -2.66
C TYR A 230 -22.93 -5.33 -1.98
N GLU A 231 -23.94 -4.47 -2.03
CA GLU A 231 -25.28 -4.77 -1.52
C GLU A 231 -26.00 -5.83 -2.36
N THR A 232 -26.74 -6.73 -1.72
CA THR A 232 -27.64 -7.66 -2.43
C THR A 232 -29.12 -7.44 -2.15
N LYS A 233 -29.48 -6.55 -1.22
CA LYS A 233 -30.87 -6.09 -1.05
C LYS A 233 -31.03 -4.71 -1.68
N THR A 234 -31.75 -4.65 -2.79
CA THR A 234 -32.15 -3.39 -3.39
C THR A 234 -33.38 -2.88 -2.66
N GLN A 235 -33.34 -1.63 -2.18
CA GLN A 235 -34.55 -0.98 -1.70
C GLN A 235 -35.56 -1.02 -2.83
N LYS A 236 -36.71 -1.68 -2.62
CA LYS A 236 -37.82 -1.68 -3.58
C LYS A 236 -38.45 -0.28 -3.65
N PHE A 237 -37.77 0.65 -4.30
CA PHE A 237 -38.39 1.83 -4.88
C PHE A 237 -38.48 1.58 -6.39
N LEU A 238 -39.68 1.21 -6.85
CA LEU A 238 -40.01 0.93 -8.26
C LEU A 238 -39.24 -0.22 -8.96
N GLY A 239 -38.66 -1.17 -8.21
CA GLY A 239 -38.12 -2.42 -8.80
C GLY A 239 -36.81 -2.27 -9.57
N GLU A 240 -36.03 -1.22 -9.33
CA GLU A 240 -34.73 -1.02 -9.98
C GLU A 240 -33.56 -1.40 -9.06
N GLU A 241 -32.52 -2.03 -9.62
CA GLU A 241 -31.26 -2.29 -8.90
C GLU A 241 -30.50 -1.00 -8.60
N VAL A 242 -30.01 -0.85 -7.37
CA VAL A 242 -29.35 0.39 -6.87
C VAL A 242 -27.93 0.51 -7.43
N VAL A 243 -27.17 -0.58 -7.42
CA VAL A 243 -25.88 -0.69 -8.11
C VAL A 243 -25.78 -2.10 -8.70
N PRO A 244 -25.75 -2.27 -10.03
CA PRO A 244 -25.47 -3.56 -10.64
C PRO A 244 -24.08 -4.05 -10.22
N LEU A 245 -23.92 -5.37 -10.00
CA LEU A 245 -22.63 -5.97 -9.62
C LEU A 245 -21.49 -5.52 -10.54
N GLU A 246 -21.74 -5.47 -11.85
CA GLU A 246 -20.82 -5.00 -12.90
C GLU A 246 -20.29 -3.58 -12.68
N MET A 247 -20.99 -2.75 -11.92
CA MET A 247 -20.56 -1.41 -11.58
C MET A 247 -19.81 -1.33 -10.26
N THR A 248 -19.88 -2.36 -9.42
CA THR A 248 -19.14 -2.43 -8.16
C THR A 248 -17.81 -3.12 -8.31
N VAL A 249 -17.65 -4.05 -9.25
CA VAL A 249 -16.42 -4.82 -9.45
C VAL A 249 -15.41 -4.03 -10.28
N LEU A 250 -14.13 -4.08 -9.91
CA LEU A 250 -13.02 -3.41 -10.62
C LEU A 250 -12.39 -4.28 -11.71
N HIS A 251 -12.60 -5.60 -11.67
CA HIS A 251 -11.86 -6.58 -12.49
C HIS A 251 -10.35 -6.50 -12.24
N TYR A 252 -9.96 -6.20 -11.00
CA TYR A 252 -8.58 -6.15 -10.56
C TYR A 252 -8.12 -7.56 -10.13
N GLN A 253 -6.89 -7.97 -10.49
CA GLN A 253 -6.43 -9.34 -10.26
C GLN A 253 -6.45 -9.76 -8.78
N ASN A 254 -6.11 -8.85 -7.88
CA ASN A 254 -6.17 -9.09 -6.43
C ASN A 254 -7.43 -8.49 -5.80
N GLU A 255 -8.51 -8.42 -6.57
CA GLU A 255 -9.80 -8.01 -6.04
C GLU A 255 -10.49 -9.19 -5.38
N ARG A 256 -10.95 -8.97 -4.16
CA ARG A 256 -11.90 -9.85 -3.50
C ARG A 256 -13.27 -9.19 -3.50
N THR A 257 -14.27 -9.89 -4.01
CA THR A 257 -15.65 -9.40 -4.06
C THR A 257 -16.51 -10.17 -3.06
N GLU A 258 -17.19 -9.46 -2.17
CA GLU A 258 -18.02 -10.07 -1.12
C GLU A 258 -19.43 -9.45 -1.08
N PRO A 259 -20.50 -10.27 -1.16
CA PRO A 259 -21.86 -9.77 -1.04
C PRO A 259 -22.22 -9.44 0.42
N ILE A 260 -22.91 -8.32 0.64
CA ILE A 260 -23.55 -8.00 1.92
C ILE A 260 -25.07 -8.06 1.74
N PRO A 261 -25.80 -8.93 2.49
CA PRO A 261 -27.26 -9.10 2.39
C PRO A 261 -28.05 -7.97 3.05
N ASN A 262 -27.75 -6.73 2.66
CA ASN A 262 -28.34 -5.52 3.18
C ASN A 262 -28.50 -4.45 2.08
N GLU A 263 -29.19 -3.37 2.42
CA GLU A 263 -29.35 -2.19 1.56
C GLU A 263 -28.10 -1.31 1.57
N HIS A 264 -27.91 -0.49 0.53
CA HIS A 264 -26.72 0.36 0.34
C HIS A 264 -26.31 1.19 1.58
N THR A 265 -27.28 1.75 2.32
CA THR A 265 -27.00 2.57 3.51
C THR A 265 -26.86 1.76 4.80
N LYS A 266 -27.31 0.50 4.79
CA LYS A 266 -27.31 -0.40 5.94
C LYS A 266 -26.16 -1.43 5.90
N MET A 267 -25.57 -1.67 4.72
CA MET A 267 -24.47 -2.64 4.55
C MET A 267 -23.23 -2.35 5.40
N ILE A 268 -23.08 -1.10 5.84
CA ILE A 268 -21.96 -0.60 6.65
C ILE A 268 -22.34 -0.35 8.13
N LYS A 269 -23.54 -0.79 8.54
CA LYS A 269 -24.10 -0.62 9.89
C LYS A 269 -24.30 -1.98 10.57
N PHE A 270 -23.24 -2.48 11.18
CA PHE A 270 -23.25 -3.75 11.92
C PHE A 270 -23.91 -3.59 13.28
N GLU A 271 -24.62 -4.61 13.74
CA GLU A 271 -25.43 -4.47 14.97
C GLU A 271 -24.60 -4.46 16.25
N SER A 272 -23.48 -5.19 16.25
CA SER A 272 -22.56 -5.31 17.39
C SER A 272 -21.22 -5.93 16.99
N ALA A 273 -20.28 -6.01 17.92
CA ALA A 273 -19.02 -6.74 17.76
C ALA A 273 -19.24 -8.26 17.52
N ASN A 274 -20.43 -8.78 17.81
CA ASN A 274 -20.78 -10.18 17.58
C ASN A 274 -21.40 -10.45 16.20
N ASP A 275 -21.72 -9.41 15.43
CA ASP A 275 -22.27 -9.51 14.08
C ASP A 275 -21.29 -10.29 13.17
N ASN A 276 -21.80 -11.31 12.46
CA ASN A 276 -20.98 -12.15 11.60
C ASN A 276 -20.40 -11.39 10.40
N LEU A 277 -21.13 -10.39 9.87
CA LEU A 277 -20.62 -9.55 8.78
C LEU A 277 -19.51 -8.63 9.30
N TYR A 278 -19.68 -8.08 10.51
CA TYR A 278 -18.62 -7.31 11.15
C TYR A 278 -17.35 -8.14 11.35
N LYS A 279 -17.48 -9.35 11.89
CA LYS A 279 -16.35 -10.27 12.11
C LYS A 279 -15.61 -10.56 10.80
N SER A 280 -16.34 -10.86 9.72
CA SER A 280 -15.75 -11.09 8.40
C SER A 280 -14.95 -9.87 7.91
N VAL A 281 -15.52 -8.67 8.02
CA VAL A 281 -14.83 -7.41 7.66
C VAL A 281 -13.62 -7.16 8.55
N CYS A 282 -13.74 -7.37 9.87
CA CYS A 282 -12.66 -7.17 10.83
C CYS A 282 -11.49 -8.13 10.57
N ASP A 283 -11.77 -9.40 10.30
CA ASP A 283 -10.73 -10.39 9.99
C ASP A 283 -10.02 -10.05 8.68
N ARG A 284 -10.73 -9.56 7.67
CA ARG A 284 -10.11 -9.03 6.46
C ARG A 284 -9.20 -7.83 6.73
N LEU A 285 -9.62 -6.89 7.59
CA LEU A 285 -8.79 -5.75 7.97
C LEU A 285 -7.53 -6.18 8.73
N LYS A 286 -7.60 -7.24 9.56
CA LYS A 286 -6.44 -7.85 10.22
C LYS A 286 -5.48 -8.49 9.22
N GLU A 287 -6.00 -9.20 8.21
CA GLU A 287 -5.18 -9.77 7.12
C GLU A 287 -4.44 -8.66 6.37
N MET A 288 -5.14 -7.62 5.90
CA MET A 288 -4.54 -6.46 5.21
C MET A 288 -3.50 -5.74 6.08
N ALA A 289 -3.76 -5.61 7.38
CA ALA A 289 -2.81 -5.03 8.31
C ALA A 289 -1.54 -5.89 8.41
N THR A 290 -1.70 -7.20 8.58
CA THR A 290 -0.60 -8.18 8.69
C THR A 290 0.27 -8.16 7.43
N ASP A 291 -0.35 -8.29 6.26
CA ASP A 291 0.37 -8.26 4.99
C ASP A 291 1.07 -6.91 4.75
N GLY A 292 0.44 -5.80 5.16
CA GLY A 292 1.06 -4.48 5.14
C GLY A 292 2.30 -4.38 6.03
N ILE A 293 2.25 -4.93 7.25
CA ILE A 293 3.38 -4.96 8.19
C ILE A 293 4.52 -5.82 7.62
N GLU A 294 4.19 -6.97 7.05
CA GLU A 294 5.15 -7.86 6.40
C GLU A 294 5.83 -7.16 5.22
N ALA A 295 5.04 -6.49 4.36
CA ALA A 295 5.55 -5.72 3.23
C ALA A 295 6.48 -4.58 3.68
N ARG A 296 6.10 -3.83 4.73
CA ARG A 296 6.95 -2.80 5.34
C ARG A 296 8.26 -3.39 5.85
N THR A 297 8.18 -4.48 6.61
CA THR A 297 9.35 -5.16 7.16
C THR A 297 10.26 -5.66 6.05
N ALA A 298 9.68 -6.16 4.95
CA ALA A 298 10.40 -6.65 3.79
C ALA A 298 11.06 -5.52 2.98
N ARG A 299 10.49 -4.32 2.92
CA ARG A 299 11.13 -3.15 2.26
C ARG A 299 12.42 -2.72 2.95
N GLN A 300 12.52 -2.97 4.27
CA GLN A 300 13.73 -2.76 5.07
C GLN A 300 14.71 -3.94 4.98
N VAL A 301 14.46 -4.96 4.16
CA VAL A 301 15.39 -6.08 3.97
C VAL A 301 16.28 -5.80 2.77
N THR A 302 17.58 -5.90 3.00
CA THR A 302 18.56 -6.02 1.92
C THR A 302 18.60 -7.47 1.47
N TYR A 303 18.33 -7.72 0.19
CA TYR A 303 18.41 -9.02 -0.44
C TYR A 303 19.81 -9.24 -1.01
N ARG A 304 20.31 -10.47 -0.89
CA ARG A 304 21.53 -10.91 -1.56
C ARG A 304 21.17 -11.61 -2.86
N ILE A 305 21.74 -11.15 -3.96
CA ILE A 305 21.60 -11.78 -5.28
C ILE A 305 22.94 -12.36 -5.69
N LEU A 306 22.99 -13.67 -5.87
CA LEU A 306 24.15 -14.42 -6.30
C LEU A 306 24.08 -14.63 -7.82
N GLN A 307 25.23 -14.95 -8.40
CA GLN A 307 25.35 -15.38 -9.81
C GLN A 307 25.00 -14.29 -10.83
N VAL A 308 25.12 -13.01 -10.45
CA VAL A 308 25.02 -11.90 -11.42
C VAL A 308 26.19 -12.02 -12.40
N PRO A 309 26.01 -11.92 -13.73
CA PRO A 309 27.12 -12.02 -14.67
C PRO A 309 28.22 -11.00 -14.38
N GLY A 310 29.50 -11.40 -14.47
CA GLY A 310 30.58 -10.48 -14.18
C GLY A 310 30.77 -9.35 -15.20
N THR A 311 30.19 -9.49 -16.39
CA THR A 311 30.11 -8.41 -17.40
C THR A 311 29.13 -7.30 -17.01
N VAL A 312 28.23 -7.54 -16.04
CA VAL A 312 27.34 -6.49 -15.53
C VAL A 312 28.12 -5.51 -14.65
N HIS A 313 27.99 -4.23 -14.97
CA HIS A 313 28.53 -3.13 -14.18
C HIS A 313 27.48 -2.53 -13.24
N ARG A 314 27.92 -1.87 -12.17
CA ARG A 314 27.05 -1.32 -11.11
C ARG A 314 25.95 -0.40 -11.66
N VAL A 315 26.28 0.43 -12.66
CA VAL A 315 25.36 1.40 -13.28
C VAL A 315 24.21 0.71 -14.04
N GLU A 316 24.44 -0.50 -14.53
CA GLU A 316 23.48 -1.26 -15.35
C GLU A 316 22.77 -2.35 -14.56
N ALA A 317 23.21 -2.61 -13.33
CA ALA A 317 22.74 -3.72 -12.51
C ALA A 317 21.23 -3.69 -12.27
N SER A 318 20.64 -2.53 -11.97
CA SER A 318 19.18 -2.43 -11.78
C SER A 318 18.41 -2.72 -13.06
N ARG A 319 18.95 -2.32 -14.22
CA ARG A 319 18.36 -2.61 -15.54
C ARG A 319 18.44 -4.10 -15.84
N PHE A 320 19.60 -4.71 -15.66
CA PHE A 320 19.79 -6.15 -15.83
C PHE A 320 18.85 -6.97 -14.92
N LEU A 321 18.78 -6.63 -13.63
CA LEU A 321 17.92 -7.33 -12.68
C LEU A 321 16.43 -7.18 -13.06
N SER A 322 16.04 -6.03 -13.63
CA SER A 322 14.66 -5.82 -14.08
C SER A 322 14.26 -6.66 -15.28
N THR A 323 15.20 -7.21 -16.06
CA THR A 323 14.89 -8.09 -17.20
C THR A 323 14.88 -9.57 -16.84
N CYS A 324 15.32 -9.93 -15.63
CA CYS A 324 15.36 -11.32 -15.18
C CYS A 324 13.94 -11.88 -14.98
N GLY A 325 13.72 -13.12 -15.44
CA GLY A 325 12.48 -13.89 -15.25
C GLY A 325 11.23 -13.13 -15.65
N ASP A 326 11.19 -12.55 -16.85
CA ASP A 326 10.04 -11.77 -17.33
C ASP A 326 9.66 -10.60 -16.42
N SER A 327 10.67 -9.90 -15.87
CA SER A 327 10.50 -8.74 -14.99
C SER A 327 9.82 -9.04 -13.64
N VAL A 328 9.96 -10.27 -13.13
CA VAL A 328 9.43 -10.67 -11.81
C VAL A 328 9.97 -9.84 -10.64
N LEU A 329 11.14 -9.21 -10.78
CA LEU A 329 11.71 -8.30 -9.77
C LEU A 329 11.21 -6.85 -9.88
N GLY A 330 10.36 -6.58 -10.87
CA GLY A 330 9.81 -5.26 -11.17
C GLY A 330 10.72 -4.39 -12.05
N GLN A 331 10.25 -3.17 -12.33
CA GLN A 331 10.94 -2.18 -13.15
C GLN A 331 12.29 -1.76 -12.53
N SER A 332 13.25 -1.31 -13.34
CA SER A 332 14.56 -0.87 -12.86
C SER A 332 14.51 0.25 -11.80
N SER A 333 13.50 1.11 -11.84
CA SER A 333 13.25 2.16 -10.84
C SER A 333 12.83 1.63 -9.47
N ASN A 334 12.35 0.39 -9.40
CA ASN A 334 12.01 -0.30 -8.16
C ASN A 334 13.24 -0.89 -7.46
N ILE A 335 14.34 -1.09 -8.18
CA ILE A 335 15.50 -1.87 -7.74
C ILE A 335 16.64 -0.92 -7.36
N ARG A 336 17.01 -0.91 -6.08
CA ARG A 336 18.17 -0.16 -5.57
C ARG A 336 19.32 -1.11 -5.31
N VAL A 337 20.33 -1.06 -6.17
CA VAL A 337 21.56 -1.86 -6.04
C VAL A 337 22.55 -1.10 -5.18
N HIS A 338 22.89 -1.69 -4.04
CA HIS A 338 23.80 -1.08 -3.06
C HIS A 338 25.25 -1.51 -3.29
N SER A 339 25.47 -2.81 -3.48
CA SER A 339 26.77 -3.35 -3.90
C SER A 339 26.64 -4.28 -5.10
N LEU A 340 27.73 -4.42 -5.84
CA LEU A 340 27.93 -5.44 -6.87
C LEU A 340 29.42 -5.76 -6.90
N ALA A 341 29.80 -6.95 -6.44
CA ALA A 341 31.21 -7.29 -6.21
C ALA A 341 31.53 -8.73 -6.64
N SER A 342 32.75 -8.92 -7.13
CA SER A 342 33.34 -10.23 -7.35
C SER A 342 34.35 -10.55 -6.24
N ARG A 343 34.71 -11.83 -6.08
CA ARG A 343 35.86 -12.19 -5.26
C ARG A 343 37.15 -11.86 -6.01
N VAL A 344 38.06 -11.11 -5.40
CA VAL A 344 39.37 -10.82 -6.00
C VAL A 344 40.14 -12.12 -6.22
N GLY A 345 40.83 -12.23 -7.37
CA GLY A 345 41.65 -13.38 -7.73
C GLY A 345 40.90 -14.56 -8.35
N GLN A 346 39.57 -14.49 -8.48
CA GLN A 346 38.81 -15.39 -9.34
C GLN A 346 38.39 -14.62 -10.60
N ALA A 347 38.42 -15.29 -11.77
CA ALA A 347 37.82 -14.71 -12.96
C ALA A 347 36.36 -14.35 -12.64
N PRO A 348 35.89 -13.12 -12.95
CA PRO A 348 34.54 -12.66 -12.61
C PRO A 348 33.51 -13.38 -13.50
N SER A 349 33.38 -14.68 -13.33
CA SER A 349 32.32 -15.48 -13.95
C SER A 349 30.97 -15.16 -13.33
N SER A 350 30.99 -14.70 -12.07
CA SER A 350 29.82 -14.19 -11.37
C SER A 350 30.18 -13.16 -10.30
N LYS A 351 29.22 -12.30 -10.00
CA LYS A 351 29.23 -11.27 -8.96
C LYS A 351 28.08 -11.52 -7.98
N ILE A 352 28.22 -10.93 -6.80
CA ILE A 352 27.20 -10.87 -5.76
C ILE A 352 26.71 -9.43 -5.66
N ALA A 353 25.40 -9.24 -5.67
CA ALA A 353 24.77 -7.94 -5.45
C ALA A 353 24.03 -7.90 -4.11
N THR A 354 24.03 -6.73 -3.47
CA THR A 354 23.09 -6.43 -2.38
C THR A 354 22.08 -5.41 -2.85
N VAL A 355 20.80 -5.69 -2.64
CA VAL A 355 19.70 -4.98 -3.31
C VAL A 355 18.56 -4.74 -2.34
N THR A 356 17.96 -3.55 -2.40
CA THR A 356 16.66 -3.27 -1.75
C THR A 356 15.64 -2.92 -2.82
N PHE A 357 14.36 -3.05 -2.48
CA PHE A 357 13.27 -2.69 -3.37
C PHE A 357 12.49 -1.52 -2.78
N VAL A 358 12.16 -0.53 -3.62
CA VAL A 358 11.23 0.55 -3.24
C VAL A 358 9.90 -0.09 -2.80
N GLN A 359 9.47 -1.09 -3.54
CA GLN A 359 8.37 -1.97 -3.21
C GLN A 359 8.78 -3.41 -3.47
N VAL A 360 8.72 -4.24 -2.43
CA VAL A 360 9.13 -5.65 -2.53
C VAL A 360 8.21 -6.38 -3.53
N PRO A 361 8.77 -7.03 -4.57
CA PRO A 361 8.02 -7.89 -5.46
C PRO A 361 7.23 -8.93 -4.68
N ARG A 362 5.95 -9.10 -5.03
CA ARG A 362 5.04 -10.04 -4.33
C ARG A 362 5.61 -11.45 -4.27
N ILE A 363 6.28 -11.89 -5.32
CA ILE A 363 6.93 -13.19 -5.37
C ILE A 363 7.95 -13.37 -4.24
N LEU A 364 8.70 -12.32 -3.87
CA LEU A 364 9.63 -12.39 -2.73
C LEU A 364 8.89 -12.41 -1.39
N LEU A 365 7.73 -11.75 -1.27
CA LEU A 365 6.87 -11.82 -0.08
C LEU A 365 6.29 -13.23 0.11
N GLU A 366 5.79 -13.84 -0.95
CA GLU A 366 5.22 -15.19 -0.92
C GLU A 366 6.28 -16.24 -0.58
N HIS A 367 7.47 -16.14 -1.18
CA HIS A 367 8.56 -17.09 -0.91
C HIS A 367 9.16 -16.92 0.49
N ARG A 368 9.03 -15.75 1.12
CA ARG A 368 9.44 -15.54 2.51
C ARG A 368 8.60 -16.35 3.51
N LYS A 369 7.34 -16.66 3.14
CA LYS A 369 6.48 -17.59 3.91
C LYS A 369 6.86 -19.05 3.70
N SER A 370 7.71 -19.36 2.72
CA SER A 370 8.20 -20.70 2.43
C SER A 370 9.47 -21.04 3.21
N LYS A 371 9.74 -22.34 3.42
CA LYS A 371 11.01 -22.82 3.99
C LYS A 371 12.18 -22.75 2.99
N GLN A 372 11.97 -22.27 1.75
CA GLN A 372 13.05 -22.18 0.77
C GLN A 372 13.95 -20.97 1.08
N ARG A 373 15.26 -21.21 1.17
CA ARG A 373 16.28 -20.17 1.41
C ARG A 373 16.65 -19.39 0.14
N HIS A 374 16.56 -20.05 -1.00
CA HIS A 374 17.07 -19.55 -2.27
C HIS A 374 16.01 -19.67 -3.37
N TRP A 375 15.95 -18.66 -4.23
CA TRP A 375 15.08 -18.66 -5.40
C TRP A 375 15.87 -18.40 -6.68
N SER A 376 15.71 -19.26 -7.67
CA SER A 376 16.42 -19.20 -8.95
C SER A 376 15.57 -18.51 -10.01
N ILE A 377 16.08 -17.41 -10.58
CA ILE A 377 15.39 -16.62 -11.60
C ILE A 377 16.16 -16.70 -12.92
N PRO A 378 15.56 -17.21 -14.01
CA PRO A 378 16.24 -17.31 -15.29
C PRO A 378 16.50 -15.94 -15.92
N PHE A 379 17.56 -15.83 -16.70
CA PHE A 379 17.86 -14.67 -17.53
C PHE A 379 18.55 -15.08 -18.82
N GLU A 380 18.46 -14.20 -19.82
CA GLU A 380 19.30 -14.23 -21.02
C GLU A 380 20.18 -12.98 -21.02
N HIS A 381 21.51 -13.18 -21.11
CA HIS A 381 22.47 -12.09 -21.15
C HIS A 381 23.65 -12.47 -22.04
N GLU A 382 23.96 -11.64 -23.03
CA GLU A 382 25.06 -11.85 -23.99
C GLU A 382 25.02 -13.26 -24.65
N GLY A 383 23.82 -13.74 -25.00
CA GLY A 383 23.60 -15.06 -25.62
C GLY A 383 23.75 -16.25 -24.67
N CYS A 384 23.88 -16.02 -23.36
CA CYS A 384 23.89 -17.06 -22.34
C CYS A 384 22.55 -17.13 -21.60
N HIS A 385 21.97 -18.34 -21.52
CA HIS A 385 20.84 -18.62 -20.64
C HIS A 385 21.34 -19.19 -19.31
N LYS A 386 21.15 -18.43 -18.23
CA LYS A 386 21.56 -18.80 -16.86
C LYS A 386 20.48 -18.37 -15.88
N ALA A 387 20.75 -18.51 -14.58
CA ALA A 387 19.87 -18.00 -13.55
C ALA A 387 20.67 -17.23 -12.48
N ILE A 388 20.06 -16.17 -11.96
CA ILE A 388 20.49 -15.56 -10.70
C ILE A 388 19.82 -16.29 -9.54
N THR A 389 20.46 -16.26 -8.38
CA THR A 389 19.89 -16.83 -7.15
C THR A 389 19.64 -15.71 -6.14
N VAL A 390 18.40 -15.54 -5.71
CA VAL A 390 18.01 -14.58 -4.66
C VAL A 390 17.93 -15.30 -3.32
N ASP A 391 18.63 -14.78 -2.31
CA ASP A 391 18.49 -15.17 -0.90
C ASP A 391 17.23 -14.51 -0.33
N VAL A 392 16.13 -15.27 -0.31
CA VAL A 392 14.79 -14.75 0.03
C VAL A 392 14.58 -14.63 1.54
N GLN A 393 15.36 -15.37 2.33
CA GLN A 393 15.30 -15.32 3.79
C GLN A 393 16.23 -14.25 4.37
N GLY A 394 17.14 -13.70 3.56
CA GLY A 394 18.13 -12.73 4.04
C GLY A 394 19.12 -13.37 5.01
N THR A 395 19.44 -14.65 4.81
CA THR A 395 20.35 -15.37 5.72
C THR A 395 21.80 -14.95 5.52
N PHE A 396 22.15 -14.47 4.32
CA PHE A 396 23.52 -14.13 3.96
C PHE A 396 24.51 -15.28 4.23
N HIS A 397 24.04 -16.54 4.21
CA HIS A 397 24.86 -17.72 4.49
C HIS A 397 26.04 -17.83 3.53
N GLY A 398 27.26 -17.95 4.05
CA GLY A 398 28.51 -17.92 3.30
C GLY A 398 29.01 -16.50 3.00
N PHE A 399 29.94 -16.38 2.05
CA PHE A 399 30.56 -15.10 1.71
C PHE A 399 29.62 -14.16 0.96
N THR A 400 29.64 -12.89 1.34
CA THR A 400 28.99 -11.79 0.61
C THR A 400 29.96 -10.64 0.47
N PHE A 401 30.54 -10.48 -0.72
CA PHE A 401 31.45 -9.36 -1.01
C PHE A 401 30.66 -8.06 -1.21
N LEU A 402 31.13 -6.98 -0.58
CA LEU A 402 30.41 -5.70 -0.49
C LEU A 402 30.97 -4.64 -1.44
N ASN A 403 32.19 -4.80 -1.93
CA ASN A 403 32.81 -3.90 -2.90
C ASN A 403 33.73 -4.67 -3.87
N ASP A 404 33.83 -4.13 -5.08
CA ASP A 404 34.77 -4.60 -6.10
C ASP A 404 36.10 -3.82 -5.93
N VAL A 405 37.22 -4.51 -6.10
CA VAL A 405 38.57 -3.93 -6.01
C VAL A 405 39.35 -4.42 -7.22
N GLN A 406 40.10 -3.52 -7.87
CA GLN A 406 40.95 -3.92 -8.99
C GLN A 406 42.08 -4.84 -8.47
N PRO A 407 42.42 -5.93 -9.19
CA PRO A 407 43.41 -6.91 -8.71
C PRO A 407 44.78 -6.31 -8.41
N ASP A 408 45.18 -5.25 -9.09
CA ASP A 408 46.44 -4.52 -8.90
C ASP A 408 46.40 -3.51 -7.74
N GLU A 409 45.21 -3.09 -7.33
CA GLU A 409 44.98 -2.19 -6.18
C GLU A 409 44.64 -2.94 -4.90
N HIS A 410 44.34 -4.25 -4.97
CA HIS A 410 43.94 -5.06 -3.82
C HIS A 410 45.11 -5.30 -2.86
N CYS A 411 44.91 -4.90 -1.61
CA CYS A 411 45.95 -5.00 -0.58
C CYS A 411 45.50 -5.71 0.70
N LEU A 412 44.18 -5.86 0.91
CA LEU A 412 43.63 -6.36 2.18
C LEU A 412 42.25 -6.98 2.00
N ASP A 413 42.01 -8.12 2.65
CA ASP A 413 40.67 -8.68 2.84
C ASP A 413 40.17 -8.39 4.26
N ILE A 414 38.96 -7.82 4.37
CA ILE A 414 38.27 -7.56 5.63
C ILE A 414 37.01 -8.40 5.67
N ILE A 415 36.95 -9.37 6.59
CA ILE A 415 35.79 -10.27 6.74
C ILE A 415 35.08 -9.95 8.05
N ALA A 416 33.83 -9.49 7.96
CA ALA A 416 32.99 -9.23 9.12
C ALA A 416 32.11 -10.45 9.44
N LEU A 417 32.10 -10.82 10.73
CA LEU A 417 31.39 -11.97 11.28
C LEU A 417 30.41 -11.49 12.35
N PRO A 418 29.10 -11.77 12.23
CA PRO A 418 28.14 -11.41 13.25
C PRO A 418 28.33 -12.26 14.52
N SER A 419 27.84 -11.74 15.65
CA SER A 419 27.73 -12.53 16.89
C SER A 419 26.69 -13.64 16.74
N LEU A 420 26.79 -14.67 17.59
CA LEU A 420 25.88 -15.81 17.57
C LEU A 420 24.42 -15.36 17.75
N GLY A 421 23.53 -15.81 16.85
CA GLY A 421 22.11 -15.47 16.87
C GLY A 421 21.78 -14.09 16.30
N TYR A 422 22.75 -13.35 15.76
CA TYR A 422 22.51 -12.07 15.10
C TYR A 422 22.50 -12.22 13.57
N ASP A 423 21.68 -11.38 12.92
CA ASP A 423 21.57 -11.34 11.46
C ASP A 423 22.90 -10.86 10.82
N PRO A 424 23.49 -11.61 9.86
CA PRO A 424 24.80 -11.30 9.32
C PRO A 424 24.92 -9.96 8.58
N PHE A 425 23.80 -9.42 8.10
CA PHE A 425 23.77 -8.13 7.40
C PHE A 425 23.31 -7.01 8.35
N ARG A 426 22.16 -7.18 9.00
CA ARG A 426 21.55 -6.15 9.86
C ARG A 426 22.39 -5.79 11.07
N SER A 427 23.28 -6.69 11.53
CA SER A 427 24.23 -6.39 12.61
C SER A 427 25.10 -5.16 12.37
N TRP A 428 25.28 -4.77 11.10
CA TRP A 428 26.15 -3.66 10.69
C TRP A 428 25.39 -2.52 10.02
N GLN A 429 24.06 -2.61 9.97
CA GLN A 429 23.18 -1.67 9.29
C GLN A 429 22.68 -0.60 10.27
N ASP A 430 22.66 0.66 9.82
CA ASP A 430 22.00 1.70 10.59
C ASP A 430 20.48 1.58 10.42
N MET A 431 19.82 1.01 11.44
CA MET A 431 18.37 0.79 11.44
C MET A 431 17.57 2.10 11.58
N ALA A 432 18.21 3.21 11.97
CA ALA A 432 17.57 4.53 12.03
C ALA A 432 17.64 5.27 10.68
N ALA A 433 18.51 4.83 9.77
CA ALA A 433 18.67 5.44 8.46
C ALA A 433 17.63 4.91 7.45
N SER A 434 16.96 5.84 6.76
CA SER A 434 15.92 5.53 5.77
C SER A 434 16.43 4.88 4.46
N ASP A 435 17.75 4.71 4.31
CA ASP A 435 18.42 4.32 3.07
C ASP A 435 19.13 2.95 3.14
N ALA A 436 18.93 2.19 4.22
CA ALA A 436 19.58 0.91 4.42
C ALA A 436 21.13 1.00 4.40
N SER A 437 21.69 2.11 4.89
CA SER A 437 23.14 2.34 4.98
C SER A 437 23.85 1.36 5.93
N MET A 438 25.05 0.96 5.53
CA MET A 438 25.90 0.00 6.23
C MET A 438 27.35 0.47 6.11
N TRP A 439 27.96 0.89 7.21
CA TRP A 439 29.29 1.52 7.20
C TRP A 439 30.39 0.64 6.58
N LEU A 440 30.32 -0.69 6.77
CA LEU A 440 31.22 -1.66 6.15
C LEU A 440 31.19 -1.63 4.61
N ARG A 441 30.01 -1.38 4.03
CA ARG A 441 29.82 -1.30 2.58
C ARG A 441 30.08 0.12 2.07
N ASP A 442 29.58 1.12 2.79
CA ASP A 442 29.41 2.47 2.27
C ASP A 442 30.54 3.43 2.64
N GLN A 443 31.29 3.16 3.72
CA GLN A 443 32.30 4.09 4.24
C GLN A 443 33.69 3.44 4.33
N LEU A 444 33.76 2.18 4.76
CA LEU A 444 35.03 1.50 4.99
C LEU A 444 35.95 1.42 3.75
N PRO A 445 35.44 1.13 2.53
CA PRO A 445 36.29 1.11 1.34
C PRO A 445 36.91 2.47 0.99
N GLU A 446 36.27 3.58 1.39
CA GLU A 446 36.82 4.94 1.20
C GLU A 446 37.91 5.24 2.23
N LEU A 447 37.72 4.78 3.47
CA LEU A 447 38.68 4.95 4.56
C LEU A 447 39.93 4.05 4.41
N VAL A 448 39.76 2.88 3.80
CA VAL A 448 40.83 1.91 3.55
C VAL A 448 40.83 1.51 2.07
N PRO A 449 41.36 2.36 1.17
CA PRO A 449 41.45 2.06 -0.24
C PRO A 449 42.22 0.76 -0.51
N GLY A 450 41.77 -0.01 -1.51
CA GLY A 450 42.35 -1.31 -1.84
C GLY A 450 41.90 -2.48 -0.95
N SER A 451 41.02 -2.23 0.03
CA SER A 451 40.43 -3.29 0.84
C SER A 451 39.20 -3.91 0.17
N GLN A 452 39.15 -5.25 0.11
CA GLN A 452 37.94 -6.00 -0.24
C GLN A 452 37.22 -6.39 1.05
N VAL A 453 36.00 -5.87 1.21
CA VAL A 453 35.16 -6.11 2.37
C VAL A 453 34.16 -7.22 2.06
N ALA A 454 34.03 -8.18 2.96
CA ALA A 454 33.07 -9.27 2.87
C ALA A 454 32.36 -9.53 4.20
N LEU A 455 31.12 -9.99 4.12
CA LEU A 455 30.42 -10.63 5.23
C LEU A 455 30.57 -12.14 5.12
N TYR A 456 30.52 -12.82 6.26
CA TYR A 456 30.34 -14.27 6.30
C TYR A 456 29.19 -14.62 7.24
N GLY A 457 28.06 -15.05 6.65
CA GLY A 457 26.91 -15.55 7.41
C GLY A 457 27.01 -17.06 7.65
N TYR A 458 26.40 -17.52 8.73
CA TYR A 458 26.34 -18.93 9.13
C TYR A 458 24.95 -19.23 9.72
N ASP A 459 24.57 -20.50 9.76
CA ASP A 459 23.27 -20.91 10.30
C ASP A 459 23.18 -20.61 11.80
N ILE A 460 22.13 -19.90 12.19
CA ILE A 460 21.85 -19.45 13.56
C ILE A 460 20.92 -20.42 14.32
N ASP A 461 20.30 -21.37 13.61
CA ASP A 461 19.41 -22.37 14.19
C ASP A 461 20.21 -23.52 14.79
N PHE A 462 20.45 -23.47 16.10
CA PHE A 462 20.72 -24.68 16.86
C PHE A 462 19.38 -25.39 17.09
N GLU A 463 18.92 -26.20 16.13
CA GLU A 463 18.05 -27.31 16.51
C GLU A 463 18.90 -28.22 17.40
N SER A 464 18.61 -28.18 18.71
CA SER A 464 19.17 -29.12 19.68
C SER A 464 18.89 -30.54 19.19
N GLN A 465 19.95 -31.27 18.82
CA GLN A 465 19.90 -32.69 18.51
C GLN A 465 19.37 -33.51 19.68
#